data_AF-A0A248JPM6-F1
#
_entry.id   AF-A0A248JPM6-F1
#
_cell.length_a   1.000
_cell.length_b   1.000
_cell.length_c   1.000
_cell.angle_alpha   90.00
_cell.angle_beta   90.00
_cell.angle_gamma   90.00
#
_symmetry.space_group_name_H-M   'P 1'
#
loop_
_entity.id
_entity.type
_entity.pdbx_description
1 polymer ?
#
loop_
_entity_poly.entity_id
_entity_poly.type
_entity_poly.pdbx_seq_one_letter_code
_entity_poly.pdbx_strand_id
1 'polypeptide(L)'
;MDRRPVGARSMSETYVTMKIREAMAQAQGSRAQAQRILMAWALADEQLMRGLCKPFLKGITGAAIERAYRGGPAVPAMAPAVAPSGATSRRAPAPQRLTQAQLDAIVARMGGTRLANQPPILNGAPPPKSEGTVKQAASVKALAAAFHRKKF
;
A
#
# COMPACT_ATOMS: atom_id res chain seq x y z
N MET A 1 3.28 -9.12 44.77
CA MET A 1 3.86 -8.09 43.86
C MET A 1 4.90 -8.76 42.97
N ASP A 2 4.49 -9.19 41.77
CA ASP A 2 5.37 -9.82 40.78
C ASP A 2 6.20 -8.76 40.06
N ARG A 3 7.36 -8.41 40.61
CA ARG A 3 8.38 -7.66 39.86
C ARG A 3 9.01 -8.64 38.88
N ARG A 4 8.41 -8.76 37.68
CA ARG A 4 9.09 -9.41 36.55
C ARG A 4 10.49 -8.79 36.43
N PRO A 5 11.57 -9.59 36.39
CA PRO A 5 12.90 -9.06 36.23
C PRO A 5 12.88 -8.22 34.95
N VAL A 6 13.33 -6.97 35.05
CA VAL A 6 13.60 -6.12 33.88
C VAL A 6 14.67 -6.88 33.11
N GLY A 7 14.22 -7.70 32.16
CA GLY A 7 15.07 -8.63 31.43
C GLY A 7 16.26 -7.87 30.90
N ALA A 8 17.46 -8.31 31.26
CA ALA A 8 18.70 -7.73 30.77
C ALA A 8 18.60 -7.67 29.24
N ARG A 9 18.51 -6.45 28.69
CA ARG A 9 18.52 -6.27 27.24
C ARG A 9 19.81 -6.88 26.75
N SER A 10 19.68 -7.86 25.87
CA SER A 10 20.85 -8.48 25.25
C SER A 10 21.69 -7.41 24.54
N MET A 11 23.01 -7.61 24.43
CA MET A 11 23.90 -6.67 23.74
C MET A 11 23.37 -6.29 22.34
N SER A 12 22.76 -7.25 21.64
CA SER A 12 22.08 -7.04 20.36
C SER A 12 20.87 -6.11 20.43
N GLU A 13 20.03 -6.20 21.46
CA GLU A 13 18.88 -5.29 21.62
C GLU A 13 19.32 -3.87 21.95
N THR A 14 20.40 -3.72 22.72
CA THR A 14 20.99 -2.43 23.02
C THR A 14 21.53 -1.78 21.74
N TYR A 15 22.23 -2.54 20.89
CA TYR A 15 22.72 -2.07 19.60
C TYR A 15 21.59 -1.64 18.67
N VAL A 16 20.56 -2.47 18.51
CA VAL A 16 19.37 -2.15 17.69
C VAL A 16 18.69 -0.88 18.20
N THR A 17 18.48 -0.75 19.51
CA THR A 17 17.85 0.43 20.12
C THR A 17 18.65 1.70 19.85
N MET A 18 19.98 1.63 19.95
CA MET A 18 20.88 2.74 19.64
C MET A 18 20.74 3.16 18.17
N LYS A 19 20.81 2.21 17.23
CA LYS A 19 20.67 2.49 15.80
C LYS A 19 19.30 3.04 15.42
N ILE A 20 18.23 2.61 16.08
CA ILE A 20 16.90 3.21 15.89
C ILE A 20 16.91 4.69 16.30
N ARG A 21 17.54 5.04 17.43
CA ARG A 21 17.64 6.43 17.89
C ARG A 21 18.48 7.28 16.94
N GLU A 22 19.60 6.76 16.44
CA GLU A 22 20.43 7.42 15.43
C GLU A 22 19.63 7.67 14.13
N ALA A 23 18.89 6.68 13.65
CA ALA A 23 18.06 6.82 12.46
C ALA A 23 16.95 7.86 12.66
N MET A 24 16.33 7.90 13.84
CA MET A 24 15.32 8.91 14.19
C MET A 24 15.89 10.32 14.26
N ALA A 25 17.12 10.47 14.77
CA ALA A 25 17.83 11.75 14.80
C ALA A 25 18.16 12.24 13.37
N GLN A 26 18.68 11.35 12.51
CA GLN A 26 18.97 11.69 11.11
C GLN A 26 17.71 12.01 10.29
N ALA A 27 16.60 11.34 10.59
CA ALA A 27 15.30 11.58 9.96
C ALA A 27 14.56 12.81 10.50
N GLN A 28 15.16 13.58 11.41
CA GLN A 28 14.56 14.76 12.03
C GLN A 28 13.17 14.47 12.62
N GLY A 29 13.01 13.30 13.24
CA GLY A 29 11.74 12.86 13.85
C GLY A 29 10.72 12.24 12.89
N SER A 30 10.97 12.23 11.57
CA SER A 30 10.09 11.57 10.60
C SER A 30 10.23 10.05 10.68
N ARG A 31 9.20 9.37 11.21
CA ARG A 31 9.19 7.90 11.34
C ARG A 31 9.38 7.17 10.01
N ALA A 32 8.74 7.66 8.95
CA ALA A 32 8.83 7.05 7.62
C ALA A 32 10.23 7.19 7.00
N GLN A 33 10.92 8.31 7.26
CA GLN A 33 12.32 8.47 6.85
C GLN A 33 13.26 7.63 7.71
N ALA A 34 13.07 7.61 9.04
CA ALA A 34 13.86 6.80 9.95
C ALA A 34 13.80 5.32 9.59
N GLN A 35 12.61 4.82 9.23
CA GLN A 35 12.44 3.46 8.74
C GLN A 35 13.25 3.19 7.46
N ARG A 36 13.21 4.10 6.48
CA ARG A 36 14.00 3.96 5.24
C ARG A 36 15.51 3.97 5.52
N ILE A 37 15.97 4.86 6.38
CA ILE A 37 17.38 4.94 6.79
C ILE A 37 17.80 3.63 7.49
N LEU A 38 17.00 3.17 8.45
CA LEU A 38 17.30 1.96 9.21
C LEU A 38 17.30 0.71 8.33
N MET A 39 16.42 0.64 7.32
CA MET A 39 16.45 -0.43 6.32
C MET A 39 17.74 -0.42 5.50
N ALA A 40 18.18 0.76 5.04
CA ALA A 40 19.43 0.89 4.31
C ALA A 40 20.64 0.47 5.15
N TRP A 41 20.66 0.82 6.44
CA TRP A 41 21.70 0.40 7.37
C TRP A 41 21.68 -1.10 7.65
N ALA A 42 20.51 -1.69 7.85
CA ALA A 42 20.38 -3.12 8.10
C ALA A 42 20.90 -3.97 6.93
N LEU A 43 20.74 -3.49 5.69
CA LEU A 43 21.28 -4.18 4.50
C LEU A 43 22.83 -4.13 4.43
N ALA A 44 23.46 -3.15 5.08
CA ALA A 44 24.91 -3.02 5.14
C ALA A 44 25.53 -3.65 6.41
N ASP A 45 24.74 -3.87 7.45
CA ASP A 45 25.18 -4.39 8.75
C ASP A 45 24.36 -5.63 9.16
N GLU A 46 24.98 -6.79 8.97
CA GLU A 46 24.45 -8.10 9.33
C GLU A 46 24.04 -8.22 10.81
N GLN A 47 24.77 -7.59 11.73
CA GLN A 47 24.43 -7.64 13.16
C GLN A 47 23.16 -6.87 13.45
N LEU A 48 22.99 -5.70 12.82
CA LEU A 48 21.76 -4.91 12.91
C LEU A 48 20.57 -5.67 12.32
N MET A 49 20.73 -6.27 11.14
CA MET A 49 19.69 -7.07 10.51
C MET A 49 19.26 -8.25 11.38
N ARG A 50 20.22 -9.04 11.87
CA ARG A 50 19.94 -10.19 12.76
C ARG A 50 19.22 -9.76 14.02
N GLY A 51 19.65 -8.64 14.63
CA GLY A 51 19.00 -8.08 15.80
C GLY A 51 17.54 -7.69 15.54
N LEU A 52 17.25 -7.05 14.41
CA LEU A 52 15.90 -6.65 14.02
C LEU A 52 15.01 -7.86 13.68
N CYS A 53 15.54 -8.90 13.05
CA CYS A 53 14.78 -10.08 12.63
C CYS A 53 14.50 -11.08 13.77
N LYS A 54 15.35 -11.13 14.80
CA LYS A 54 15.29 -12.10 15.90
C LYS A 54 13.89 -12.31 16.51
N PRO A 55 13.10 -11.28 16.88
CA PRO A 55 11.77 -11.49 17.46
C PRO A 55 10.74 -12.05 16.47
N PHE A 56 11.00 -11.96 15.16
CA PHE A 56 10.06 -12.37 14.10
C PHE A 56 10.42 -13.73 13.48
N LEU A 57 11.59 -14.28 13.78
CA LEU A 57 12.09 -15.51 13.15
C LEU A 57 11.09 -16.66 13.25
N LYS A 58 10.52 -16.94 14.43
CA LYS A 58 9.55 -18.04 14.62
C LYS A 58 8.39 -17.98 13.63
N GLY A 59 7.82 -16.80 13.41
CA GLY A 59 6.70 -16.61 12.48
C GLY A 59 7.12 -16.77 11.02
N ILE A 60 8.28 -16.21 10.66
CA ILE A 60 8.84 -16.30 9.30
C ILE A 60 9.11 -17.76 8.94
N THR A 61 9.77 -18.53 9.81
CA THR A 61 10.08 -19.94 9.54
C THR A 61 8.82 -20.79 9.51
N GLY A 62 7.86 -20.58 10.42
CA GLY A 62 6.59 -21.30 10.41
C GLY A 62 5.81 -21.09 9.10
N ALA A 63 5.68 -19.84 8.66
CA ALA A 63 5.01 -19.52 7.40
C ALA A 63 5.73 -20.09 6.17
N ALA A 64 7.06 -20.15 6.19
CA ALA A 64 7.85 -20.76 5.12
C ALA A 64 7.65 -22.28 5.04
N ILE A 65 7.65 -22.97 6.18
CA ILE A 65 7.43 -24.42 6.27
C ILE A 65 6.01 -24.78 5.80
N GLU A 66 4.98 -24.08 6.30
CA GLU A 66 3.59 -24.30 5.89
C GLU A 66 3.39 -24.16 4.38
N ARG A 67 4.08 -23.19 3.78
CA ARG A 67 4.05 -22.99 2.33
C ARG A 67 4.72 -24.13 1.57
N ALA A 68 5.87 -24.58 2.05
CA ALA A 68 6.58 -25.71 1.46
C ALA A 68 5.73 -26.98 1.51
N TYR A 69 5.01 -27.20 2.62
CA TYR A 69 4.11 -28.34 2.79
C TYR A 69 2.90 -28.28 1.84
N ARG A 70 2.35 -27.09 1.59
CA ARG A 70 1.19 -26.88 0.70
C ARG A 70 1.53 -26.86 -0.79
N GLY A 71 2.81 -26.91 -1.16
CA GLY A 71 3.26 -26.85 -2.56
C GLY A 71 2.98 -25.51 -3.26
N GLY A 72 2.78 -24.43 -2.51
CA GLY A 72 2.46 -23.11 -3.07
C GLY A 72 3.70 -22.29 -3.44
N PRO A 73 3.64 -21.43 -4.48
CA PRO A 73 4.77 -20.59 -4.87
C PRO A 73 5.18 -19.62 -3.75
N ALA A 74 6.47 -19.30 -3.70
CA ALA A 74 7.08 -18.44 -2.69
C ALA A 74 6.67 -16.96 -2.80
N VAL A 75 5.40 -16.61 -2.58
CA VAL A 75 4.96 -15.21 -2.46
C VAL A 75 5.08 -14.73 -1.02
N PRO A 76 5.87 -13.70 -0.68
CA PRO A 76 6.10 -13.27 0.71
C PRO A 76 4.76 -13.09 1.44
N ALA A 77 4.61 -13.83 2.54
CA ALA A 77 3.41 -13.74 3.38
C ALA A 77 3.49 -12.41 4.14
N MET A 78 2.95 -11.35 3.55
CA MET A 78 2.50 -10.21 4.33
C MET A 78 1.37 -10.76 5.22
N ALA A 79 1.61 -10.83 6.52
CA ALA A 79 0.73 -11.48 7.49
C ALA A 79 -0.74 -11.02 7.31
N PRO A 80 -1.73 -11.90 7.47
CA PRO A 80 -3.10 -11.46 7.54
C PRO A 80 -3.27 -10.60 8.79
N ALA A 81 -3.73 -9.37 8.62
CA ALA A 81 -4.30 -8.60 9.72
C ALA A 81 -5.38 -9.47 10.37
N VAL A 82 -5.32 -9.63 11.70
CA VAL A 82 -6.40 -10.26 12.47
C VAL A 82 -7.63 -9.36 12.29
N ALA A 83 -8.48 -9.69 11.33
CA ALA A 83 -9.75 -9.02 11.14
C ALA A 83 -10.72 -9.53 12.23
N PRO A 84 -11.38 -8.66 13.00
CA PRO A 84 -12.48 -9.09 13.84
C PRO A 84 -13.60 -9.65 12.93
N SER A 85 -14.12 -10.82 13.32
CA SER A 85 -15.34 -11.40 12.75
C SER A 85 -16.43 -10.34 12.65
N GLY A 86 -16.86 -10.03 11.42
CA GLY A 86 -17.96 -9.08 11.21
C GLY A 86 -18.00 -8.34 9.87
N ALA A 87 -17.06 -8.56 8.94
CA ALA A 87 -17.11 -7.91 7.63
C ALA A 87 -17.90 -8.77 6.63
N THR A 88 -19.12 -8.33 6.33
CA THR A 88 -19.93 -8.85 5.23
C THR A 88 -19.12 -8.77 3.93
N SER A 89 -19.05 -9.90 3.24
CA SER A 89 -18.41 -10.02 1.92
C SER A 89 -19.12 -9.09 0.93
N ARG A 90 -18.63 -7.86 0.76
CA ARG A 90 -18.95 -7.05 -0.42
C ARG A 90 -18.23 -7.66 -1.61
N ARG A 91 -18.93 -8.57 -2.29
CA ARG A 91 -18.59 -9.05 -3.64
C ARG A 91 -18.32 -7.83 -4.51
N ALA A 92 -17.11 -7.72 -5.04
CA ALA A 92 -16.80 -6.70 -6.04
C ALA A 92 -17.83 -6.83 -7.19
N PRO A 93 -18.48 -5.73 -7.62
CA PRO A 93 -19.41 -5.81 -8.73
C PRO A 93 -18.66 -6.27 -9.98
N ALA A 94 -19.22 -7.26 -10.67
CA ALA A 94 -18.71 -7.71 -11.96
C ALA A 94 -18.59 -6.50 -12.93
N PRO A 95 -17.60 -6.47 -13.83
CA PRO A 95 -17.45 -5.37 -14.79
C PRO A 95 -18.70 -5.31 -15.66
N GLN A 96 -19.53 -4.28 -15.47
CA GLN A 96 -20.70 -4.04 -16.29
C GLN A 96 -20.23 -3.74 -17.72
N ARG A 97 -20.67 -4.56 -18.67
CA ARG A 97 -20.50 -4.28 -20.10
C ARG A 97 -21.39 -3.08 -20.45
N LEU A 98 -20.77 -1.93 -20.69
CA LEU A 98 -21.46 -0.74 -21.16
C LEU A 98 -21.98 -1.00 -22.59
N THR A 99 -23.21 -0.60 -22.87
CA THR A 99 -23.78 -0.69 -24.21
C THR A 99 -23.18 0.37 -25.12
N GLN A 100 -23.22 0.15 -26.43
CA GLN A 100 -22.66 1.10 -27.41
C GLN A 100 -23.24 2.51 -27.24
N ALA A 101 -24.54 2.63 -26.96
CA ALA A 101 -25.21 3.91 -26.70
C ALA A 101 -24.67 4.64 -25.45
N GLN A 102 -24.24 3.89 -24.42
CA GLN A 102 -23.63 4.50 -23.22
C GLN A 102 -22.22 5.02 -23.50
N LEU A 103 -21.48 4.36 -24.40
CA LEU A 103 -20.17 4.83 -24.84
C LEU A 103 -20.29 6.12 -25.65
N ASP A 104 -21.25 6.20 -26.58
CA ASP A 104 -21.49 7.40 -27.39
C ASP A 104 -21.89 8.60 -26.52
N ALA A 105 -22.72 8.39 -25.49
CA ALA A 105 -23.10 9.44 -24.54
C ALA A 105 -21.89 9.99 -23.75
N ILE A 106 -20.92 9.14 -23.42
CA ILE A 106 -19.69 9.54 -22.72
C ILE A 106 -18.77 10.35 -23.65
N VAL A 107 -18.65 9.94 -24.93
CA VAL A 107 -17.85 10.63 -25.94
C VAL A 107 -18.43 12.01 -26.25
N ALA A 108 -19.75 12.12 -26.43
CA ALA A 108 -20.43 13.40 -26.66
C ALA A 108 -20.19 14.39 -25.50
N ARG A 109 -20.19 13.89 -24.25
CA ARG A 109 -19.92 14.70 -23.06
C ARG A 109 -18.45 15.16 -22.96
N MET A 110 -17.50 14.37 -23.45
CA MET A 110 -16.08 14.76 -23.49
C MET A 110 -15.76 15.72 -24.65
N GLY A 111 -16.42 15.58 -25.79
CA GLY A 111 -16.19 16.44 -26.97
C GLY A 111 -16.63 17.90 -26.79
N GLY A 112 -17.44 18.20 -25.77
CA GLY A 112 -18.05 19.53 -25.58
C GLY A 112 -17.41 20.44 -24.51
N THR A 113 -16.28 20.09 -23.89
CA THR A 113 -15.74 20.86 -22.73
C THR A 113 -14.30 21.34 -22.88
N ARG A 114 -13.97 21.97 -24.00
CA ARG A 114 -12.91 22.99 -24.05
C ARG A 114 -13.30 24.13 -24.99
N LEU A 115 -13.25 25.35 -24.45
CA LEU A 115 -13.48 26.67 -25.05
C LEU A 115 -14.94 27.18 -25.08
N ALA A 116 -15.34 27.85 -24.00
CA ALA A 116 -15.96 29.19 -24.07
C ALA A 116 -16.10 29.80 -22.66
N ASN A 117 -15.47 30.98 -22.49
CA ASN A 117 -15.72 32.04 -21.50
C ASN A 117 -16.66 31.76 -20.31
N GLN A 118 -16.16 31.86 -19.08
CA GLN A 118 -16.99 32.06 -17.89
C GLN A 118 -16.71 33.45 -17.27
N PRO A 119 -17.68 34.40 -17.29
CA PRO A 119 -17.66 35.60 -16.45
C PRO A 119 -18.12 35.29 -15.00
N PRO A 120 -17.92 36.20 -14.02
CA PRO A 120 -17.91 35.85 -12.60
C PRO A 120 -19.33 35.78 -11.98
N ILE A 121 -19.50 34.75 -11.15
CA ILE A 121 -20.24 34.61 -9.86
C ILE A 121 -21.69 35.10 -9.79
N LEU A 122 -22.59 34.28 -9.22
CA LEU A 122 -23.53 34.60 -8.12
C LEU A 122 -24.68 33.56 -8.03
N ASN A 123 -24.48 32.46 -7.31
CA ASN A 123 -25.44 31.90 -6.34
C ASN A 123 -24.94 30.59 -5.74
N GLY A 124 -25.16 30.43 -4.43
CA GLY A 124 -24.48 29.46 -3.57
C GLY A 124 -24.72 28.00 -3.91
N ALA A 125 -23.64 27.26 -4.13
CA ALA A 125 -23.53 25.82 -3.94
C ALA A 125 -22.06 25.47 -3.64
N PRO A 126 -21.76 24.62 -2.64
CA PRO A 126 -20.39 24.28 -2.29
C PRO A 126 -19.71 23.46 -3.42
N PRO A 127 -18.39 23.65 -3.64
CA PRO A 127 -17.67 22.98 -4.73
C PRO A 127 -17.60 21.46 -4.51
N PRO A 128 -17.88 20.61 -5.53
CA PRO A 128 -17.64 19.19 -5.43
C PRO A 128 -16.14 18.91 -5.33
N LYS A 129 -15.77 18.15 -4.30
CA LYS A 129 -14.40 17.69 -4.03
C LYS A 129 -13.85 16.97 -5.26
N SER A 130 -12.60 17.27 -5.58
CA SER A 130 -11.78 16.69 -6.64
C SER A 130 -11.73 15.16 -6.59
N GLU A 131 -12.67 14.51 -7.28
CA GLU A 131 -12.72 13.07 -7.58
C GLU A 131 -11.94 12.73 -8.89
N GLY A 132 -10.94 13.55 -9.25
CA GLY A 132 -10.31 13.53 -10.57
C GLY A 132 -9.27 12.43 -10.78
N THR A 133 -8.57 11.96 -9.75
CA THR A 133 -7.36 11.14 -9.95
C THR A 133 -7.65 9.65 -10.13
N VAL A 134 -8.64 9.11 -9.40
CA VAL A 134 -8.95 7.66 -9.44
C VAL A 134 -9.70 7.27 -10.72
N LYS A 135 -10.59 8.15 -11.20
CA LYS A 135 -11.36 7.93 -12.43
C LYS A 135 -10.46 7.98 -13.68
N GLN A 136 -9.44 8.83 -13.70
CA GLN A 136 -8.49 8.93 -14.81
C GLN A 136 -7.60 7.68 -14.95
N ALA A 137 -7.10 7.14 -13.84
CA ALA A 137 -6.29 5.91 -13.88
C ALA A 137 -7.08 4.69 -14.38
N ALA A 138 -8.36 4.60 -14.01
CA ALA A 138 -9.27 3.57 -14.50
C ALA A 138 -9.51 3.70 -16.02
N SER A 139 -9.70 4.92 -16.52
CA SER A 139 -9.89 5.20 -17.95
C SER A 139 -8.65 4.86 -18.79
N VAL A 140 -7.44 5.18 -18.31
CA VAL A 140 -6.17 4.86 -19.01
C VAL A 140 -5.96 3.35 -19.10
N LYS A 141 -6.26 2.61 -18.03
CA LYS A 141 -6.13 1.15 -18.01
C LYS A 141 -7.13 0.45 -18.94
N ALA A 142 -8.36 0.99 -19.07
CA ALA A 142 -9.36 0.48 -19.99
C ALA A 142 -8.97 0.71 -21.46
N LEU A 143 -8.40 1.88 -21.78
CA LEU A 143 -7.87 2.16 -23.12
C LEU A 143 -6.73 1.22 -23.49
N ALA A 144 -5.76 0.99 -22.60
CA ALA A 144 -4.62 0.10 -22.87
C ALA A 144 -5.03 -1.36 -23.16
N ALA A 145 -6.09 -1.85 -22.52
CA ALA A 145 -6.62 -3.20 -22.74
C ALA A 145 -7.28 -3.38 -24.11
N ALA A 146 -7.87 -2.33 -24.68
CA ALA A 146 -8.55 -2.38 -25.97
C ALA A 146 -7.57 -2.53 -27.16
N PHE A 147 -6.35 -2.00 -27.05
CA PHE A 147 -5.37 -2.01 -28.14
C PHE A 147 -4.57 -3.32 -28.29
N HIS A 148 -4.66 -4.25 -27.34
CA HIS A 148 -3.92 -5.52 -27.40
C HIS A 148 -4.56 -6.59 -28.29
N ARG A 149 -5.68 -6.28 -28.98
CA ARG A 149 -6.38 -7.23 -29.85
C ARG A 149 -6.40 -6.77 -31.31
N LYS A 150 -5.21 -6.57 -31.89
CA LYS A 150 -5.02 -6.62 -33.35
C LYS A 150 -3.61 -7.14 -33.67
N LYS A 151 -3.48 -8.47 -33.70
CA LYS A 151 -2.50 -9.13 -34.56
C LYS A 151 -3.20 -9.37 -35.90
N PHE A 152 -2.49 -9.07 -36.99
CA PHE A 152 -2.91 -9.28 -38.38
C PHE A 152 -3.41 -10.70 -38.61
#